data_AF-A0A367JTJ5-F1
#
_entry.id   AF-A0A367JTJ5-F1
#
_cell.length_a   1.000
_cell.length_b   1.000
_cell.length_c   1.000
_cell.angle_alpha   90.00
_cell.angle_beta   90.00
_cell.angle_gamma   90.00
#
_symmetry.space_group_name_H-M   'P 1'
#
loop_
_entity.id
_entity.type
_entity.pdbx_description
1 polymer ?
#
loop_
_entity_poly.entity_id
_entity_poly.type
_entity_poly.pdbx_seq_one_letter_code
_entity_poly.pdbx_strand_id
1 'polypeptide(L)'
;MVRITLASLVTLMAAAGMVNAKSTHSRTKGRAFDHILQIWFENQDFDVVAKVPGFANLHKQGILLDNFNAITHPSEPNYVAAAGGDNFGITNDDLYNIPANVSSIFDLLEAKDLTWKVYQEDIPAVGFTGFKAGNYVRKHNPAIIFDSVGLNKTRAANVVG
;
A
#
# COMPACT_ATOMS: atom_id res chain seq x y z
N MET A 1 -37.44 -42.15 50.98
CA MET A 1 -37.32 -42.37 49.53
C MET A 1 -37.70 -41.07 48.85
N VAL A 2 -36.75 -40.36 48.25
CA VAL A 2 -36.81 -39.48 47.05
C VAL A 2 -35.38 -38.97 46.89
N ARG A 3 -34.74 -39.40 45.81
CA ARG A 3 -33.45 -38.89 45.31
C ARG A 3 -33.74 -37.66 44.45
N ILE A 4 -32.95 -36.59 44.57
CA ILE A 4 -32.83 -35.58 43.50
C ILE A 4 -31.35 -35.27 43.27
N THR A 5 -31.03 -35.29 41.99
CA THR A 5 -29.76 -35.42 41.28
C THR A 5 -29.04 -34.08 41.08
N LEU A 6 -27.71 -34.14 40.92
CA LEU A 6 -26.85 -33.02 40.53
C LEU A 6 -27.25 -32.44 39.15
N ALA A 7 -27.29 -31.11 39.04
CA ALA A 7 -27.45 -30.39 37.79
C ALA A 7 -26.11 -29.78 37.32
N SER A 8 -25.57 -30.45 36.29
CA SER A 8 -24.82 -30.01 35.11
C SER A 8 -24.05 -28.68 35.08
N LEU A 9 -22.76 -28.83 34.78
CA LEU A 9 -21.85 -27.84 34.17
C LEU A 9 -22.44 -27.31 32.85
N VAL A 10 -22.47 -25.98 32.67
CA VAL A 10 -22.65 -25.35 31.35
C VAL A 10 -21.27 -24.98 30.82
N THR A 11 -20.80 -25.68 29.78
CA THR A 11 -19.62 -25.28 29.03
C THR A 11 -20.06 -24.40 27.86
N LEU A 12 -19.70 -23.12 27.91
CA LEU A 12 -19.92 -22.18 26.81
C LEU A 12 -18.85 -22.44 25.73
N MET A 13 -19.19 -23.15 24.67
CA MET A 13 -18.34 -23.17 23.47
C MET A 13 -18.56 -21.87 22.69
N ALA A 14 -17.60 -20.94 22.79
CA ALA A 14 -17.49 -19.86 21.83
C ALA A 14 -17.01 -20.46 20.50
N ALA A 15 -17.93 -20.63 19.54
CA ALA A 15 -17.55 -20.91 18.17
C ALA A 15 -16.90 -19.66 17.57
N ALA A 16 -15.57 -19.65 17.50
CA ALA A 16 -14.84 -18.69 16.67
C ALA A 16 -15.21 -18.98 15.21
N GLY A 17 -16.16 -18.23 14.67
CA GLY A 17 -16.49 -18.27 13.26
C GLY A 17 -15.25 -17.83 12.45
N MET A 18 -14.56 -18.78 11.83
CA MET A 18 -13.65 -18.48 10.74
C MET A 18 -14.50 -17.89 9.60
N VAL A 19 -14.52 -16.56 9.50
CA VAL A 19 -15.01 -15.88 8.30
C VAL A 19 -14.03 -16.22 7.18
N ASN A 20 -14.35 -17.28 6.45
CA ASN A 20 -13.68 -17.58 5.20
C ASN A 20 -14.15 -16.54 4.18
N ALA A 21 -13.53 -15.36 4.20
CA ALA A 21 -13.74 -14.33 3.21
C ALA A 21 -13.19 -14.85 1.88
N LYS A 22 -14.02 -15.63 1.17
CA LYS A 22 -13.79 -15.92 -0.24
C LYS A 22 -13.85 -14.57 -0.95
N SER A 23 -12.68 -14.09 -1.41
CA SER A 23 -12.62 -12.95 -2.31
C SER A 23 -13.48 -13.29 -3.54
N THR A 24 -14.63 -12.62 -3.66
CA THR A 24 -15.56 -12.74 -4.78
C THR A 24 -15.12 -11.92 -5.99
N HIS A 25 -13.91 -11.36 -5.97
CA HIS A 25 -13.39 -10.62 -7.10
C HIS A 25 -13.06 -11.63 -8.20
N SER A 26 -13.96 -11.71 -9.20
CA SER A 26 -13.67 -12.35 -10.47
C SER A 26 -12.37 -11.75 -11.00
N ARG A 27 -11.31 -12.57 -11.15
CA ARG A 27 -10.05 -12.07 -11.69
C ARG A 27 -10.29 -11.70 -13.15
N THR A 28 -10.49 -10.42 -13.42
CA THR A 28 -10.49 -9.89 -14.77
C THR A 28 -9.12 -10.16 -15.37
N LYS A 29 -9.06 -11.06 -16.36
CA LYS A 29 -7.81 -11.38 -17.07
C LYS A 29 -7.31 -10.11 -17.76
N GLY A 30 -6.08 -9.71 -17.47
CA GLY A 30 -5.50 -8.53 -18.08
C GLY A 30 -5.12 -8.78 -19.54
N ARG A 31 -4.97 -7.68 -20.30
CA ARG A 31 -4.58 -7.78 -21.72
C ARG A 31 -3.12 -8.22 -21.91
N ALA A 32 -2.25 -7.75 -21.04
CA ALA A 32 -0.79 -8.00 -21.09
C ALA A 32 -0.29 -8.73 -19.84
N PHE A 33 -0.83 -8.39 -18.67
CA PHE A 33 -0.48 -8.96 -17.37
C PHE A 33 -1.70 -8.97 -16.47
N ASP A 34 -1.76 -9.91 -15.54
CA ASP A 34 -2.83 -9.96 -14.53
C ASP A 34 -2.50 -9.15 -13.27
N HIS A 35 -1.21 -8.84 -13.05
CA HIS A 35 -0.70 -8.12 -11.88
C HIS A 35 0.43 -7.15 -12.27
N ILE A 36 0.50 -6.02 -11.57
CA ILE A 36 1.64 -5.10 -11.58
C ILE A 36 2.22 -5.07 -10.17
N LEU A 37 3.54 -5.18 -10.06
CA LEU A 37 4.30 -4.92 -8.84
C LEU A 37 5.29 -3.79 -9.11
N GLN A 38 5.23 -2.73 -8.30
CA GLN A 38 6.19 -1.64 -8.32
C GLN A 38 6.93 -1.62 -6.99
N ILE A 39 8.26 -1.68 -7.05
CA ILE A 39 9.13 -1.70 -5.86
C ILE A 39 9.94 -0.41 -5.87
N TRP A 40 9.90 0.31 -4.76
CA TRP A 40 10.64 1.54 -4.55
C TRP A 40 11.75 1.27 -3.55
N PHE A 41 12.97 1.71 -3.88
CA PHE A 41 14.11 1.69 -2.97
C PHE A 41 14.42 3.14 -2.57
N GLU A 42 14.75 3.35 -1.29
CA GLU A 42 15.16 4.67 -0.80
C GLU A 42 16.41 5.17 -1.55
N ASN A 43 16.50 6.48 -1.75
CA ASN A 43 17.38 7.18 -2.68
C ASN A 43 18.78 6.58 -2.86
N GLN A 44 19.12 6.21 -4.09
CA GLN A 44 20.46 5.80 -4.52
C GLN A 44 20.77 6.30 -5.93
N ASP A 45 22.03 6.61 -6.20
CA ASP A 45 22.48 7.02 -7.53
C ASP A 45 22.46 5.84 -8.51
N PHE A 46 22.00 6.09 -9.73
CA PHE A 46 21.95 5.08 -10.79
C PHE A 46 23.30 4.39 -11.00
N ASP A 47 24.39 5.16 -11.07
CA ASP A 47 25.75 4.64 -11.29
C ASP A 47 26.28 3.77 -10.15
N VAL A 48 25.67 3.87 -8.97
CA VAL A 48 25.96 3.01 -7.81
C VAL A 48 25.13 1.74 -7.94
N VAL A 49 23.81 1.86 -8.11
CA VAL A 49 22.88 0.71 -8.17
C VAL A 49 23.18 -0.20 -9.38
N ALA A 50 23.51 0.37 -10.54
CA ALA A 50 23.81 -0.37 -11.75
C ALA A 50 25.02 -1.32 -11.61
N LYS A 51 25.89 -1.09 -10.62
CA LYS A 51 27.07 -1.92 -10.32
C LYS A 51 26.80 -2.98 -9.26
N VAL A 52 25.66 -2.93 -8.56
CA VAL A 52 25.29 -3.94 -7.57
C VAL A 52 24.94 -5.25 -8.29
N PRO A 53 25.62 -6.38 -8.00
CA PRO A 53 25.43 -7.62 -8.77
C PRO A 53 23.98 -8.10 -8.90
N GLY A 54 23.15 -7.89 -7.87
CA GLY A 54 21.72 -8.22 -7.92
C GLY A 54 20.97 -7.43 -8.99
N PHE A 55 21.11 -6.09 -9.00
CA PHE A 55 20.45 -5.22 -9.98
C PHE A 55 21.07 -5.36 -11.39
N ALA A 56 22.39 -5.53 -11.48
CA ALA A 56 23.09 -5.77 -12.73
C ALA A 56 22.65 -7.06 -13.43
N ASN A 57 22.22 -8.08 -12.67
CA ASN A 57 21.66 -9.30 -13.23
C ASN A 57 20.15 -9.20 -13.50
N LEU A 58 19.43 -8.40 -12.71
CA LEU A 58 17.99 -8.21 -12.87
C LEU A 58 17.66 -7.55 -14.22
N HIS A 59 18.39 -6.50 -14.63
CA HIS A 59 18.06 -5.81 -15.87
C HIS A 59 18.19 -6.69 -17.12
N LYS A 60 18.99 -7.76 -17.08
CA LYS A 60 19.12 -8.73 -18.19
C LYS A 60 17.83 -9.53 -18.43
N GLN A 61 16.91 -9.52 -17.47
CA GLN A 61 15.62 -10.21 -17.54
C GLN A 61 14.46 -9.27 -17.92
N GLY A 62 14.76 -8.00 -18.23
CA GLY A 62 13.75 -6.99 -18.53
C GLY A 62 14.30 -5.84 -19.34
N ILE A 63 13.71 -4.67 -19.15
CA ILE A 63 14.11 -3.43 -19.83
C ILE A 63 14.72 -2.50 -18.79
N LEU A 64 15.94 -2.04 -19.03
CA LEU A 64 16.56 -0.97 -18.26
C LEU A 64 16.07 0.37 -18.79
N LEU A 65 15.51 1.21 -17.91
CA LEU A 65 15.14 2.58 -18.24
C LEU A 65 16.28 3.52 -17.81
N ASP A 66 17.26 3.70 -18.69
CA ASP A 66 18.48 4.50 -18.44
C ASP A 66 18.28 6.02 -18.62
N ASN A 67 17.08 6.44 -19.03
CA ASN A 67 16.65 7.84 -19.11
C ASN A 67 15.34 8.08 -18.33
N PHE A 68 15.17 7.39 -17.20
CA PHE A 68 14.03 7.58 -16.30
C PHE A 68 14.46 8.44 -15.10
N ASN A 69 13.93 9.66 -15.04
CA ASN A 69 14.36 10.68 -14.09
C ASN A 69 13.28 10.97 -13.05
N ALA A 70 13.70 11.34 -11.83
CA ALA A 70 12.80 11.92 -10.84
C ALA A 70 12.20 13.25 -11.36
N ILE A 71 11.01 13.58 -10.88
CA ILE A 71 10.31 14.82 -11.24
C ILE A 71 11.00 16.02 -10.60
N THR A 72 11.43 15.88 -9.35
CA THR A 72 12.09 16.94 -8.58
C THR A 72 12.84 16.36 -7.37
N HIS A 73 13.44 17.25 -6.58
CA HIS A 73 13.90 16.96 -5.22
C HIS A 73 13.20 17.94 -4.26
N PRO A 74 12.68 17.49 -3.09
CA PRO A 74 12.94 16.23 -2.37
C PRO A 74 12.02 15.06 -2.75
N SER A 75 11.97 14.00 -1.93
CA SER A 75 11.33 12.72 -2.22
C SER A 75 9.80 12.81 -2.33
N GLU A 76 9.11 13.48 -1.40
CA GLU A 76 7.65 13.51 -1.31
C GLU A 76 6.92 13.87 -2.63
N PRO A 77 7.29 14.93 -3.36
CA PRO A 77 6.63 15.27 -4.63
C PRO A 77 6.75 14.16 -5.70
N ASN A 78 7.77 13.31 -5.65
CA ASN A 78 7.90 12.18 -6.57
C ASN A 78 6.91 11.05 -6.24
N TYR A 79 6.70 10.75 -4.95
CA TYR A 79 5.69 9.78 -4.52
C TYR A 79 4.28 10.24 -4.87
N VAL A 80 3.99 11.53 -4.64
CA VAL A 80 2.71 12.14 -5.01
C VAL A 80 2.50 12.10 -6.52
N ALA A 81 3.51 12.47 -7.32
CA ALA A 81 3.43 12.40 -8.78
C ALA A 81 3.24 10.97 -9.30
N ALA A 82 3.86 9.97 -8.67
CA ALA A 82 3.65 8.58 -9.07
C ALA A 82 2.22 8.07 -8.85
N ALA A 83 1.52 8.58 -7.83
CA ALA A 83 0.14 8.19 -7.53
C ALA A 83 -0.91 9.07 -8.21
N GLY A 84 -0.65 10.38 -8.35
CA GLY A 84 -1.60 11.37 -8.85
C GLY A 84 -1.34 11.90 -10.26
N GLY A 85 -0.18 11.61 -10.85
CA GLY A 85 0.23 12.13 -12.16
C GLY A 85 0.72 13.58 -12.17
N ASP A 86 0.78 14.25 -11.01
CA ASP A 86 1.26 15.62 -10.80
C ASP A 86 1.86 15.72 -9.38
N ASN A 87 2.81 16.63 -9.16
CA ASN A 87 3.31 16.96 -7.82
C ASN A 87 2.47 18.03 -7.10
N PHE A 88 1.49 18.63 -7.80
CA PHE A 88 0.57 19.65 -7.28
C PHE A 88 1.26 20.86 -6.64
N GLY A 89 2.47 21.19 -7.10
CA GLY A 89 3.26 22.30 -6.57
C GLY A 89 3.91 22.02 -5.22
N ILE A 90 3.97 20.76 -4.77
CA ILE A 90 4.75 20.37 -3.59
C ILE A 90 6.24 20.53 -3.89
N THR A 91 6.95 21.26 -3.04
CA THR A 91 8.38 21.57 -3.19
C THR A 91 9.24 21.16 -2.00
N ASN A 92 8.65 20.53 -0.97
CA ASN A 92 9.35 20.07 0.22
C ASN A 92 8.75 18.75 0.75
N ASP A 93 9.19 18.31 1.94
CA ASP A 93 8.75 17.07 2.61
C ASP A 93 7.86 17.35 3.86
N ASP A 94 7.08 18.43 3.84
CA ASP A 94 6.17 18.80 4.93
C ASP A 94 4.92 17.90 4.97
N LEU A 95 4.05 18.09 5.96
CA LEU A 95 2.80 17.36 6.03
C LEU A 95 1.80 17.84 4.96
N TYR A 96 1.64 17.08 3.88
CA TYR A 96 0.65 17.35 2.84
C TYR A 96 -0.56 16.40 2.87
N ASN A 97 -1.72 16.93 2.50
CA ASN A 97 -2.91 16.13 2.22
C ASN A 97 -3.45 16.54 0.85
N ILE A 98 -3.51 15.59 -0.07
CA ILE A 98 -4.13 15.84 -1.38
C ILE A 98 -5.64 15.65 -1.23
N PRO A 99 -6.47 16.67 -1.53
CA PRO A 99 -7.91 16.62 -1.30
C PRO A 99 -8.59 15.42 -1.97
N ALA A 100 -9.60 14.86 -1.31
CA ALA A 100 -10.26 13.62 -1.73
C ALA A 100 -10.96 13.68 -3.11
N ASN A 101 -11.18 14.87 -3.66
CA ASN A 101 -11.73 15.08 -4.99
C ASN A 101 -10.67 15.05 -6.11
N VAL A 102 -9.38 14.97 -5.77
CA VAL A 102 -8.30 14.75 -6.72
C VAL A 102 -8.12 13.25 -6.91
N SER A 103 -8.26 12.77 -8.15
CA SER A 103 -8.14 11.35 -8.47
C SER A 103 -6.68 10.88 -8.43
N SER A 104 -6.49 9.67 -7.94
CA SER A 104 -5.23 8.93 -7.89
C SER A 104 -5.36 7.59 -8.61
N ILE A 105 -4.23 6.89 -8.81
CA ILE A 105 -4.23 5.52 -9.36
C ILE A 105 -5.12 4.56 -8.54
N PHE A 106 -5.25 4.78 -7.23
CA PHE A 106 -6.10 3.95 -6.36
C PHE A 106 -7.58 4.07 -6.74
N ASP A 107 -8.03 5.28 -7.09
CA ASP A 107 -9.40 5.54 -7.55
C ASP A 107 -9.65 4.91 -8.93
N LEU A 108 -8.65 4.99 -9.82
CA LEU A 108 -8.74 4.41 -11.16
C LEU A 108 -8.79 2.88 -11.14
N LEU A 109 -8.05 2.23 -10.23
CA LEU A 109 -8.08 0.78 -10.05
C LEU A 109 -9.44 0.32 -9.51
N GLU A 110 -9.95 0.98 -8.47
CA GLU A 110 -11.24 0.66 -7.87
C GLU A 110 -12.41 0.90 -8.84
N ALA A 111 -12.35 1.95 -9.67
CA ALA A 111 -13.33 2.20 -10.73
C ALA A 111 -13.39 1.09 -11.82
N LYS A 112 -12.43 0.16 -11.80
CA LYS A 112 -12.38 -1.03 -12.67
C LYS A 112 -12.53 -2.34 -11.90
N ASP A 113 -12.97 -2.28 -10.65
CA ASP A 113 -13.09 -3.41 -9.73
C ASP A 113 -11.76 -4.17 -9.52
N LEU A 114 -10.62 -3.46 -9.67
CA LEU A 114 -9.29 -4.00 -9.46
C LEU A 114 -8.83 -3.80 -8.02
N THR A 115 -8.13 -4.79 -7.49
CA THR A 115 -7.56 -4.75 -6.15
C THR A 115 -6.19 -4.09 -6.14
N TRP A 116 -5.83 -3.43 -5.03
CA TRP A 116 -4.51 -2.86 -4.81
C TRP A 116 -4.08 -3.03 -3.35
N LYS A 117 -2.76 -3.01 -3.12
CA LYS A 117 -2.12 -2.93 -1.81
C LYS A 117 -0.87 -2.06 -1.90
N VAL A 118 -0.57 -1.37 -0.81
CA VAL A 118 0.69 -0.64 -0.63
C VAL A 118 1.41 -1.24 0.56
N TYR A 119 2.65 -1.68 0.35
CA TYR A 119 3.50 -2.26 1.39
C TYR A 119 4.52 -1.21 1.81
N GLN A 120 4.63 -0.96 3.11
CA GLN A 120 5.44 0.10 3.70
C GLN A 120 6.33 -0.49 4.79
N GLU A 121 7.63 -0.39 4.60
CA GLU A 121 8.61 -0.80 5.60
C GLU A 121 8.38 -0.07 6.92
N ASP A 122 8.46 -0.81 8.03
CA ASP A 122 8.33 -0.31 9.40
C ASP A 122 7.02 0.42 9.73
N ILE A 123 5.96 0.28 8.92
CA ILE A 123 4.65 0.84 9.27
C ILE A 123 4.14 0.21 10.58
N PRO A 124 3.77 1.02 11.60
CA PRO A 124 3.53 0.49 12.95
C PRO A 124 2.21 -0.28 13.07
N ALA A 125 1.28 -0.07 12.14
CA ALA A 125 0.01 -0.77 12.06
C ALA A 125 -0.58 -0.62 10.65
N VAL A 126 -1.43 -1.58 10.26
CA VAL A 126 -2.22 -1.50 9.03
C VAL A 126 -2.99 -0.18 8.99
N GLY A 127 -2.86 0.54 7.87
CA GLY A 127 -3.53 1.83 7.66
C GLY A 127 -3.08 2.95 8.59
N PHE A 128 -1.88 2.91 9.15
CA PHE A 128 -1.35 4.01 9.96
C PHE A 128 -1.26 5.32 9.16
N THR A 129 -1.92 6.36 9.65
CA THR A 129 -2.01 7.67 8.99
C THR A 129 -1.10 8.74 9.58
N GLY A 130 -0.38 8.43 10.66
CA GLY A 130 0.49 9.38 11.35
C GLY A 130 1.70 9.78 10.52
N PHE A 131 2.29 10.93 10.85
CA PHE A 131 3.39 11.52 10.09
C PHE A 131 4.67 10.68 10.10
N LYS A 132 5.00 10.06 11.24
CA LYS A 132 6.18 9.19 11.41
C LYS A 132 6.00 8.20 12.57
N ALA A 133 6.67 7.07 12.51
CA ALA A 133 6.80 6.11 13.62
C ALA A 133 8.03 5.22 13.40
N GLY A 134 9.01 5.25 14.31
CA GLY A 134 10.28 4.55 14.08
C GLY A 134 10.94 5.06 12.78
N ASN A 135 11.27 4.13 11.87
CA ASN A 135 11.82 4.47 10.55
C ASN A 135 10.73 4.78 9.50
N TYR A 136 9.47 4.49 9.77
CA TYR A 136 8.37 4.84 8.86
C TYR A 136 8.18 6.35 8.80
N VAL A 137 8.10 6.88 7.57
CA VAL A 137 7.77 8.28 7.28
C VAL A 137 6.64 8.37 6.26
N ARG A 138 5.62 9.17 6.56
CA ARG A 138 4.41 9.29 5.74
C ARG A 138 4.68 9.81 4.33
N LYS A 139 5.72 10.62 4.15
CA LYS A 139 6.13 11.16 2.85
C LYS A 139 6.45 10.10 1.79
N HIS A 140 6.72 8.86 2.19
CA HIS A 140 6.95 7.72 1.27
C HIS A 140 5.69 6.88 1.01
N ASN A 141 4.54 7.32 1.52
CA ASN A 141 3.28 6.60 1.46
C ASN A 141 2.21 7.43 0.72
N PRO A 142 2.24 7.46 -0.62
CA PRO A 142 1.31 8.28 -1.38
C PRO A 142 -0.14 7.83 -1.20
N ALA A 143 -0.42 6.56 -0.86
CA ALA A 143 -1.78 6.15 -0.52
C ALA A 143 -2.33 6.94 0.67
N ILE A 144 -1.56 7.12 1.74
CA ILE A 144 -2.02 7.85 2.92
C ILE A 144 -2.00 9.38 2.70
N ILE A 145 -1.21 9.89 1.75
CA ILE A 145 -1.16 11.32 1.38
C ILE A 145 -2.46 11.79 0.70
N PHE A 146 -3.11 10.94 -0.09
CA PHE A 146 -4.40 11.27 -0.72
C PHE A 146 -5.55 11.04 0.26
N ASP A 147 -6.31 12.09 0.56
CA ASP A 147 -7.44 12.04 1.51
C ASP A 147 -8.52 11.04 1.09
N SER A 148 -8.64 10.77 -0.21
CA SER A 148 -9.56 9.75 -0.75
C SER A 148 -9.28 8.36 -0.16
N VAL A 149 -8.04 8.10 0.28
CA VAL A 149 -7.60 6.88 0.97
C VAL A 149 -7.31 7.15 2.45
N GLY A 150 -6.51 8.16 2.78
CA GLY A 150 -6.05 8.45 4.14
C GLY A 150 -7.17 8.73 5.15
N LEU A 151 -8.29 9.32 4.71
CA LEU A 151 -9.47 9.55 5.56
C LEU A 151 -10.48 8.39 5.51
N ASN A 152 -10.29 7.43 4.60
CA ASN A 152 -11.17 6.28 4.42
C ASN A 152 -10.55 5.03 5.07
N LYS A 153 -11.05 4.64 6.25
CA LYS A 153 -10.54 3.49 7.01
C LYS A 153 -10.52 2.18 6.22
N THR A 154 -11.50 1.96 5.35
CA THR A 154 -11.56 0.75 4.51
C THR A 154 -10.44 0.74 3.48
N ARG A 155 -10.16 1.88 2.85
CA ARG A 155 -9.07 2.00 1.86
C ARG A 155 -7.70 2.03 2.52
N ALA A 156 -7.56 2.74 3.65
CA ALA A 156 -6.34 2.74 4.44
C ALA A 156 -5.92 1.32 4.88
N ALA A 157 -6.87 0.39 5.05
CA ALA A 157 -6.57 -1.01 5.35
C ALA A 157 -5.80 -1.77 4.23
N ASN A 158 -5.71 -1.20 3.03
CA ASN A 158 -4.86 -1.72 1.95
C ASN A 158 -3.38 -1.32 2.11
N VAL A 159 -3.06 -0.43 3.05
CA VAL A 159 -1.69 -0.04 3.40
C VAL A 159 -1.20 -0.91 4.54
N VAL A 160 -0.18 -1.72 4.30
CA VAL A 160 0.29 -2.79 5.19
C VAL A 160 1.81 -2.79 5.29
N GLY A 161 2.36 -3.52 6.27
CA GLY A 161 3.78 -3.86 6.37
C GLY A 161 4.10 -5.18 5.71
#